data_AF-A0A833DLC0-F1
#
_entry.id   AF-A0A833DLC0-F1
#
_cell.length_a   1.000
_cell.length_b   1.000
_cell.length_c   1.000
_cell.angle_alpha   90.00
_cell.angle_beta   90.00
_cell.angle_gamma   90.00
#
_symmetry.space_group_name_H-M   'P 1'
#
loop_
_entity.id
_entity.type
_entity.pdbx_description
1 polymer ?
#
loop_
_entity_poly.entity_id
_entity_poly.type
_entity_poly.pdbx_seq_one_letter_code
_entity_poly.pdbx_strand_id
1 'polypeptide(L)'
;MVGQKGALTHSYVIWTWHVLQEKKILLAGVFSAKLGEGVDYHRNLLDAVVCIGLQIPPPSEELKARKDYYEERFGSSKSYRWAVQQPAVNSLMQAMGRPIRKMGDRAFVLLLEDRLLMPQFKRLLPTNINILTVSSEESTSRHATRFFKRHPDPAIEDD
;
A
#
# COMPACT_ATOMS: atom_id res chain seq x y z
N MET A 1 -32.13 7.57 20.00
CA MET A 1 -31.35 6.40 19.56
C MET A 1 -31.01 6.57 18.09
N VAL A 2 -29.79 6.99 17.77
CA VAL A 2 -29.34 7.13 16.37
C VAL A 2 -28.43 5.95 16.09
N GLY A 3 -28.85 5.08 15.17
CA GLY A 3 -28.10 3.90 14.75
C GLY A 3 -26.80 4.29 14.07
N GLN A 4 -25.68 3.74 14.56
CA GLN A 4 -24.41 3.74 13.85
C GLN A 4 -24.56 2.85 12.60
N LYS A 5 -24.56 3.48 11.42
CA LYS A 5 -24.26 2.76 10.18
C LYS A 5 -22.80 2.35 10.23
N GLY A 6 -22.55 1.04 10.32
CA GLY A 6 -21.22 0.46 10.19
C GLY A 6 -20.63 0.84 8.84
N ALA A 7 -19.62 1.71 8.86
CA ALA A 7 -18.78 1.96 7.71
C ALA A 7 -17.93 0.70 7.49
N LEU A 8 -18.31 -0.07 6.47
CA LEU A 8 -17.54 -1.20 5.97
C LEU A 8 -16.15 -0.71 5.59
N THR A 9 -15.17 -0.94 6.48
CA THR A 9 -13.78 -0.55 6.29
C THR A 9 -13.09 -1.66 5.52
N HIS A 10 -13.42 -1.78 4.23
CA HIS A 10 -12.73 -2.74 3.37
C HIS A 10 -11.47 -2.11 2.80
N SER A 11 -10.33 -2.44 3.40
CA SER A 11 -9.01 -2.15 2.85
C SER A 11 -8.55 -3.36 2.05
N TYR A 12 -8.42 -3.24 0.74
CA TYR A 12 -8.04 -4.33 -0.16
C TYR A 12 -6.62 -4.12 -0.67
N VAL A 13 -5.90 -5.19 -1.03
CA VAL A 13 -4.68 -5.05 -1.84
C VAL A 13 -4.81 -5.91 -3.07
N ILE A 14 -4.77 -5.28 -4.23
CA ILE A 14 -4.77 -6.02 -5.49
C ILE A 14 -3.32 -6.04 -5.98
N TRP A 15 -2.64 -7.18 -5.82
CA TRP A 15 -1.29 -7.35 -6.34
C TRP A 15 -1.35 -7.72 -7.83
N THR A 16 -0.79 -6.83 -8.64
CA THR A 16 0.11 -7.13 -9.76
C THR A 16 -0.32 -8.04 -10.91
N TRP A 17 -0.02 -7.58 -12.11
CA TRP A 17 0.14 -8.35 -13.35
C TRP A 17 1.53 -8.96 -13.44
N HIS A 18 1.64 -10.25 -13.79
CA HIS A 18 2.87 -10.82 -14.35
C HIS A 18 2.62 -12.05 -15.22
N VAL A 19 3.48 -12.23 -16.22
CA VAL A 19 3.44 -13.28 -17.24
C VAL A 19 4.29 -14.48 -16.81
N LEU A 20 3.64 -15.56 -16.37
CA LEU A 20 4.24 -16.89 -16.27
C LEU A 20 3.80 -17.68 -17.50
N GLN A 21 4.74 -18.11 -18.35
CA GLN A 21 4.44 -18.96 -19.53
C GLN A 21 3.40 -18.32 -20.48
N GLU A 22 3.68 -17.12 -20.98
CA GLU A 22 2.77 -16.29 -21.81
C GLU A 22 1.43 -15.86 -21.18
N LYS A 23 1.13 -16.24 -19.91
CA LYS A 23 -0.14 -15.91 -19.25
C LYS A 23 0.01 -14.86 -18.17
N LYS A 24 -0.75 -13.77 -18.31
CA LYS A 24 -0.90 -12.69 -17.34
C LYS A 24 -1.73 -13.18 -16.14
N ILE A 25 -1.14 -13.16 -14.95
CA ILE A 25 -1.76 -13.57 -13.69
C ILE A 25 -2.00 -12.35 -12.82
N LEU A 26 -3.15 -12.34 -12.13
CA LEU A 26 -3.50 -11.38 -11.09
C LEU A 26 -3.53 -12.08 -9.73
N LEU A 27 -2.84 -11.54 -8.74
CA LEU A 27 -2.84 -12.05 -7.38
C LEU A 27 -3.63 -11.11 -6.46
N ALA A 28 -4.85 -11.49 -6.09
CA ALA A 28 -5.64 -10.72 -5.14
C ALA A 28 -5.34 -11.17 -3.70
N GLY A 29 -5.12 -10.22 -2.80
CA GLY A 29 -4.86 -10.51 -1.39
C GLY A 29 -5.47 -9.46 -0.47
N VAL A 30 -5.42 -9.74 0.83
CA VAL A 30 -5.66 -8.70 1.82
C VAL A 30 -4.34 -8.31 2.45
N PHE A 31 -4.29 -7.02 2.75
CA PHE A 31 -3.36 -6.39 3.66
C PHE A 31 -3.14 -7.27 4.92
N SER A 32 -1.88 -7.49 5.32
CA SER A 32 -1.49 -8.31 6.48
C SER A 32 -1.92 -9.79 6.47
N ALA A 33 -2.38 -10.33 5.34
CA ALA A 33 -2.41 -11.78 5.13
C ALA A 33 -1.05 -12.30 4.64
N LYS A 34 -0.90 -13.64 4.55
CA LYS A 34 0.33 -14.29 4.07
C LYS A 34 0.87 -13.70 2.76
N LEU A 35 -0.02 -13.32 1.83
CA LEU A 35 0.36 -12.69 0.56
C LEU A 35 0.93 -11.26 0.70
N GLY A 36 0.57 -10.52 1.75
CA GLY A 36 1.07 -9.18 2.03
C GLY A 36 2.32 -9.15 2.92
N GLU A 37 2.54 -10.18 3.75
CA GLU A 37 3.60 -10.19 4.76
C GLU A 37 4.63 -11.34 4.64
N GLY A 38 4.19 -12.56 4.31
CA GLY A 38 5.00 -13.77 4.45
C GLY A 38 5.41 -14.48 3.16
N VAL A 39 4.86 -14.09 2.00
CA VAL A 39 5.24 -14.66 0.71
C VAL A 39 6.36 -13.84 0.10
N ASP A 40 7.47 -14.52 -0.19
CA ASP A 40 8.58 -13.99 -0.93
C ASP A 40 8.41 -14.30 -2.41
N TYR A 41 8.12 -13.27 -3.20
CA TYR A 41 7.89 -13.40 -4.63
C TYR A 41 9.24 -13.42 -5.37
N HIS A 42 10.00 -14.50 -5.18
CA HIS A 42 11.30 -14.73 -5.83
C HIS A 42 11.18 -14.62 -7.36
N ARG A 43 12.30 -14.35 -8.04
CA ARG A 43 12.41 -14.19 -9.51
C ARG A 43 11.64 -13.01 -10.10
N ASN A 44 11.54 -11.91 -9.36
CA ASN A 44 10.89 -10.68 -9.83
C ASN A 44 9.47 -10.90 -10.40
N LEU A 45 8.72 -11.80 -9.76
CA LEU A 45 7.37 -12.21 -10.16
C LEU A 45 6.33 -11.08 -10.18
N LEU A 46 6.66 -9.88 -9.69
CA LEU A 46 5.72 -8.76 -9.57
C LEU A 46 6.24 -7.55 -10.36
N ASP A 47 5.59 -7.18 -11.47
CA ASP A 47 5.98 -5.98 -12.25
C ASP A 47 5.23 -4.71 -11.81
N ALA A 48 4.18 -4.89 -11.02
CA ALA A 48 3.29 -3.83 -10.57
C ALA A 48 2.79 -4.11 -9.16
N VAL A 49 2.02 -3.21 -8.58
CA VAL A 49 1.24 -3.43 -7.37
C VAL A 49 0.12 -2.42 -7.38
N VAL A 50 -1.08 -2.83 -6.96
CA VAL A 50 -2.21 -1.92 -6.73
C VAL A 50 -2.62 -1.99 -5.27
N CYS A 51 -2.26 -0.99 -4.48
CA CYS A 51 -2.71 -0.87 -3.10
C CYS A 51 -4.05 -0.13 -3.05
N ILE A 52 -5.07 -0.72 -2.42
CA ILE A 52 -6.43 -0.15 -2.38
C ILE A 52 -6.80 0.22 -0.94
N GLY A 53 -6.71 1.51 -0.66
CA GLY A 53 -6.97 2.05 0.66
C GLY A 53 -5.82 1.82 1.66
N LEU A 54 -6.07 2.22 2.90
CA LEU A 54 -5.19 2.09 4.07
C LEU A 54 -5.81 1.15 5.08
N GLN A 55 -4.95 0.38 5.75
CA GLN A 55 -5.34 -0.46 6.89
C GLN A 55 -5.65 0.39 8.14
N ILE A 56 -6.81 1.06 8.15
CA ILE A 56 -7.29 1.73 9.36
C ILE A 56 -8.13 0.74 10.15
N PRO A 57 -7.70 0.34 11.36
CA PRO A 57 -8.48 -0.61 12.16
C PRO A 57 -9.82 0.01 12.57
N PRO A 58 -10.92 -0.78 12.58
CA PRO A 58 -12.17 -0.33 13.15
C PRO A 58 -12.03 -0.08 14.67
N PRO A 59 -12.94 0.69 15.29
CA PRO A 59 -12.94 0.86 16.74
C PRO A 59 -13.02 -0.49 17.48
N SER A 60 -12.10 -0.71 18.42
CA SER A 60 -12.05 -1.89 19.28
C SER A 60 -11.49 -1.52 20.65
N GLU A 61 -11.73 -2.35 21.68
CA GLU A 61 -11.15 -2.15 23.00
C GLU A 61 -9.62 -2.23 22.97
N GLU A 62 -9.06 -3.09 22.12
CA GLU A 62 -7.61 -3.15 21.91
C GLU A 62 -7.07 -1.83 21.33
N LEU A 63 -7.75 -1.28 20.31
CA LEU A 63 -7.35 -0.02 19.71
C LEU A 63 -7.48 1.13 20.70
N LYS A 64 -8.53 1.11 21.53
CA LYS A 64 -8.75 2.08 22.60
C LYS A 64 -7.62 2.03 23.63
N ALA A 65 -7.33 0.85 24.19
CA ALA A 65 -6.23 0.67 25.13
C ALA A 65 -4.88 1.12 24.55
N ARG A 66 -4.63 0.85 23.26
CA ARG A 66 -3.43 1.32 22.56
C ARG A 66 -3.39 2.84 22.42
N LYS A 67 -4.53 3.48 22.13
CA LYS A 67 -4.63 4.95 22.06
C LYS A 67 -4.40 5.57 23.44
N ASP A 68 -5.01 5.01 24.48
CA ASP A 68 -4.88 5.48 25.87
C ASP A 68 -3.42 5.40 26.33
N TYR A 69 -2.74 4.28 26.04
CA TYR A 69 -1.32 4.10 26.30
C TYR A 69 -0.44 5.18 25.63
N TYR A 70 -0.67 5.44 24.34
CA TYR A 70 0.11 6.46 23.63
C TYR A 70 -0.26 7.88 24.06
N GLU A 71 -1.49 8.11 24.50
CA GLU A 71 -1.93 9.39 25.05
C GLU A 71 -1.24 9.71 26.37
N GLU A 72 -1.23 8.77 27.31
CA GLU A 72 -0.53 8.91 28.59
C GLU A 72 0.96 9.22 28.39
N ARG A 73 1.60 8.52 27.45
CA ARG A 73 3.05 8.60 27.28
C ARG A 73 3.52 9.73 26.37
N PHE A 74 2.71 10.17 25.40
CA PHE A 74 3.15 11.09 24.34
C PHE A 74 2.17 12.24 24.04
N GLY A 75 1.05 12.29 24.77
CA GLY A 75 0.00 13.31 24.64
C GLY A 75 -1.04 13.00 23.56
N SER A 76 -2.25 13.54 23.75
CA SER A 76 -3.42 13.30 22.89
C SER A 76 -3.20 13.70 21.42
N SER A 77 -2.31 14.67 21.15
CA SER A 77 -2.00 15.11 19.79
C SER A 77 -1.24 14.07 18.96
N LYS A 78 -0.56 13.10 19.62
CA LYS A 78 0.24 12.05 18.97
C LYS A 78 -0.40 10.66 19.06
N SER A 79 -1.32 10.44 20.02
CA SER A 79 -1.93 9.12 20.25
C SER A 79 -2.55 8.51 18.99
N TYR A 80 -3.33 9.31 18.25
CA TYR A 80 -3.94 8.84 17.00
C TYR A 80 -2.92 8.54 15.90
N ARG A 81 -1.83 9.33 15.82
CA ARG A 81 -0.76 9.08 14.84
C ARG A 81 -0.16 7.70 15.07
N TRP A 82 0.17 7.37 16.32
CA TRP A 82 0.94 6.16 16.63
C TRP A 82 0.08 4.91 16.75
N ALA A 83 -1.15 5.06 17.22
CA ALA A 83 -2.08 3.94 17.31
C ALA A 83 -2.70 3.55 15.96
N VAL A 84 -2.90 4.53 15.04
CA VAL A 84 -3.72 4.34 13.83
C VAL A 84 -2.96 4.68 12.55
N GLN A 85 -2.47 5.91 12.43
CA GLN A 85 -1.97 6.40 11.13
C GLN A 85 -0.65 5.76 10.72
N GLN A 86 0.33 5.70 11.63
CA GLN A 86 1.66 5.17 11.36
C GLN A 86 1.60 3.66 11.05
N PRO A 87 0.87 2.83 11.81
CA PRO A 87 0.70 1.42 11.44
C PRO A 87 0.08 1.26 10.04
N ALA A 88 -0.97 2.03 9.72
CA ALA A 88 -1.63 1.95 8.41
C ALA A 88 -0.68 2.30 7.25
N VAL A 89 0.13 3.36 7.41
CA VAL A 89 1.13 3.77 6.41
C VAL A 89 2.27 2.75 6.34
N ASN A 90 2.73 2.20 7.46
CA ASN A 90 3.78 1.18 7.47
C ASN A 90 3.35 -0.06 6.68
N SER A 91 2.13 -0.54 6.89
CA SER A 91 1.61 -1.68 6.14
C SER A 91 1.51 -1.39 4.64
N LEU A 92 1.12 -0.16 4.27
CA LEU A 92 1.14 0.28 2.87
C LEU A 92 2.56 0.30 2.29
N MET A 93 3.55 0.79 3.04
CA MET A 93 4.95 0.84 2.60
C MET A 93 5.53 -0.58 2.44
N GLN A 94 5.23 -1.49 3.36
CA GLN A 94 5.65 -2.89 3.27
C GLN A 94 5.03 -3.58 2.07
N ALA A 95 3.75 -3.31 1.83
CA ALA A 95 3.06 -3.72 0.62
C ALA A 95 3.82 -3.16 -0.61
N MET A 96 3.85 -1.85 -0.82
CA MET A 96 4.35 -1.27 -2.07
C MET A 96 5.81 -1.64 -2.39
N GLY A 97 6.61 -1.99 -1.37
CA GLY A 97 7.98 -2.47 -1.52
C GLY A 97 8.13 -3.93 -1.96
N ARG A 98 7.07 -4.75 -1.95
CA ARG A 98 7.13 -6.18 -2.35
C ARG A 98 7.74 -6.42 -3.73
N PRO A 99 7.47 -5.57 -4.75
CA PRO A 99 8.06 -5.73 -6.09
C PRO A 99 9.48 -5.16 -6.24
N ILE A 100 9.98 -4.36 -5.28
CA ILE A 100 11.26 -3.64 -5.39
C ILE A 100 12.17 -4.10 -4.25
N ARG A 101 13.10 -5.04 -4.51
CA ARG A 101 13.96 -5.64 -3.47
C ARG A 101 15.44 -5.30 -3.61
N LYS A 102 15.91 -5.11 -4.85
CA LYS A 102 17.29 -4.72 -5.16
C LYS A 102 17.32 -3.43 -5.96
N MET A 103 18.50 -2.81 -6.03
CA MET A 103 18.71 -1.50 -6.65
C MET A 103 18.28 -1.43 -8.12
N GLY A 104 18.34 -2.56 -8.85
CA GLY A 104 17.94 -2.65 -10.25
C GLY A 104 16.46 -2.91 -10.50
N ASP A 105 15.68 -3.23 -9.46
CA ASP A 105 14.26 -3.57 -9.62
C ASP A 105 13.43 -2.34 -9.97
N ARG A 106 12.44 -2.55 -10.83
CA ARG A 106 11.47 -1.54 -11.23
C ARG A 106 10.09 -2.14 -11.19
N ALA A 107 9.14 -1.42 -10.63
CA ALA A 107 7.75 -1.83 -10.63
C ALA A 107 6.79 -0.64 -10.74
N PHE A 108 5.63 -0.89 -11.34
CA PHE A 108 4.55 0.09 -11.40
C PHE A 108 3.70 0.03 -10.12
N VAL A 109 3.84 1.04 -9.26
CA VAL A 109 3.04 1.13 -8.03
C VAL A 109 1.84 2.05 -8.26
N LEU A 110 0.63 1.50 -8.13
CA LEU A 110 -0.62 2.25 -8.11
C LEU A 110 -1.19 2.28 -6.70
N LEU A 111 -1.45 3.49 -6.19
CA LEU A 111 -2.06 3.71 -4.88
C LEU A 111 -3.46 4.30 -5.08
N LEU A 112 -4.49 3.52 -4.77
CA LEU A 112 -5.88 3.97 -4.76
C LEU A 112 -6.24 4.40 -3.33
N GLU A 113 -5.70 5.55 -2.91
CA GLU A 113 -5.87 6.10 -1.58
C GLU A 113 -5.66 7.62 -1.53
N ASP A 114 -6.75 8.38 -1.40
CA ASP A 114 -6.71 9.84 -1.33
C ASP A 114 -6.20 10.36 0.02
N ARG A 115 -6.35 9.60 1.12
CA ARG A 115 -5.91 10.03 2.45
C ARG A 115 -4.41 10.31 2.50
N LEU A 116 -3.60 9.68 1.65
CA LEU A 116 -2.16 9.95 1.53
C LEU A 116 -1.83 11.38 1.13
N LEU A 117 -2.77 12.09 0.49
CA LEU A 117 -2.62 13.50 0.12
C LEU A 117 -2.87 14.44 1.31
N MET A 118 -3.53 13.96 2.37
CA MET A 118 -3.81 14.76 3.56
C MET A 118 -2.54 14.99 4.40
N PRO A 119 -2.32 16.18 4.98
CA PRO A 119 -1.10 16.51 5.71
C PRO A 119 -0.73 15.51 6.81
N GLN A 120 -1.73 14.96 7.50
CA GLN A 120 -1.55 14.02 8.60
C GLN A 120 -1.00 12.65 8.18
N PHE A 121 -1.22 12.23 6.93
CA PHE A 121 -0.67 11.00 6.35
C PHE A 121 0.56 11.27 5.50
N LYS A 122 0.57 12.36 4.72
CA LYS A 122 1.69 12.75 3.85
C LYS A 122 3.00 12.87 4.63
N ARG A 123 2.95 13.41 5.85
CA ARG A 123 4.11 13.53 6.77
C ARG A 123 4.69 12.20 7.26
N LEU A 124 3.97 11.08 7.08
CA LEU A 124 4.38 9.75 7.51
C LEU A 124 5.07 8.97 6.39
N LEU A 125 5.00 9.48 5.16
CA LEU A 125 5.70 8.93 4.01
C LEU A 125 7.18 9.32 4.05
N PRO A 126 8.08 8.50 3.48
CA PRO A 126 9.48 8.86 3.31
C PRO A 126 9.64 10.15 2.49
N THR A 127 10.62 10.97 2.84
CA THR A 127 10.85 12.27 2.16
C THR A 127 11.32 12.13 0.72
N ASN A 128 11.89 10.99 0.36
CA ASN A 128 12.37 10.67 -0.99
C ASN A 128 11.30 10.03 -1.89
N ILE A 129 10.06 9.85 -1.40
CA ILE A 129 8.98 9.30 -2.23
C ILE A 129 8.31 10.42 -3.02
N ASN A 130 8.28 10.27 -4.34
CA ASN A 130 7.56 11.17 -5.24
C ASN A 130 6.29 10.48 -5.73
N ILE A 131 5.15 10.89 -5.17
CA ILE A 131 3.83 10.38 -5.59
C ILE A 131 3.29 11.27 -6.70
N LEU A 132 3.06 10.68 -7.87
CA LEU A 132 2.34 11.33 -8.96
C LEU A 132 0.84 11.16 -8.76
N THR A 133 0.13 12.25 -8.49
CA THR A 133 -1.34 12.25 -8.38
C THR A 133 -1.96 12.29 -9.77
N VAL A 134 -2.90 11.37 -10.02
CA VAL A 134 -3.70 11.29 -11.25
C VAL A 134 -5.18 11.25 -10.88
N SER A 135 -6.01 11.95 -11.63
CA SER A 135 -7.46 12.10 -11.33
C SER A 135 -8.37 11.38 -12.33
N SER A 136 -7.82 10.74 -13.36
CA SER A 136 -8.59 10.04 -14.38
C SER A 136 -7.98 8.70 -14.76
N GLU A 137 -8.85 7.74 -15.08
CA GLU A 137 -8.47 6.43 -15.62
C GLU A 137 -7.57 6.57 -16.85
N GLU A 138 -7.91 7.50 -17.75
CA GLU A 138 -7.14 7.75 -18.98
C GLU A 138 -5.68 8.14 -18.68
N SER A 139 -5.48 9.02 -17.68
CA SER A 139 -4.14 9.44 -17.27
C SER A 139 -3.38 8.26 -16.65
N THR A 140 -4.01 7.51 -15.76
CA THR A 140 -3.44 6.30 -15.14
C THR A 140 -3.01 5.28 -16.20
N SER A 141 -3.88 4.98 -17.16
CA SER A 141 -3.63 4.06 -18.27
C SER A 141 -2.45 4.53 -19.14
N ARG A 142 -2.38 5.84 -19.41
CA ARG A 142 -1.27 6.44 -20.15
C ARG A 142 0.06 6.30 -19.41
N HIS A 143 0.09 6.50 -18.09
CA HIS A 143 1.29 6.32 -17.28
C HIS A 143 1.72 4.86 -17.19
N ALA A 144 0.79 3.93 -16.94
CA ALA A 144 1.06 2.50 -16.93
C ALA A 144 1.62 2.04 -18.29
N THR A 145 0.95 2.37 -19.39
CA THR A 145 1.39 2.02 -20.75
C THR A 145 2.80 2.54 -21.04
N ARG A 146 3.11 3.79 -20.66
CA ARG A 146 4.45 4.36 -20.85
C ARG A 146 5.51 3.66 -20.01
N PHE A 147 5.20 3.28 -18.78
CA PHE A 147 6.11 2.55 -17.90
C PHE A 147 6.50 1.20 -18.52
N PHE A 148 5.51 0.38 -18.88
CA PHE A 148 5.74 -0.95 -19.46
C PHE A 148 6.36 -0.92 -20.85
N LYS A 149 6.10 0.12 -21.65
CA LYS A 149 6.81 0.32 -22.94
C LYS A 149 8.29 0.64 -22.75
N ARG A 150 8.66 1.36 -21.68
CA ARG A 150 10.05 1.73 -21.38
C ARG A 150 10.81 0.60 -20.70
N HIS A 151 10.09 -0.26 -19.98
CA HIS A 151 10.63 -1.39 -19.24
C HIS A 151 9.88 -2.66 -19.66
N PRO A 152 10.13 -3.14 -20.90
CA PRO A 152 9.42 -4.31 -21.43
C PRO A 152 9.83 -5.61 -20.75
N ASP A 153 11.08 -5.67 -20.27
CA ASP A 153 11.61 -6.82 -19.56
C ASP A 153 11.37 -6.68 -18.06
N PRO A 154 10.96 -7.77 -17.38
CA PRO A 154 10.89 -7.79 -15.93
C PRO A 154 12.28 -7.50 -15.36
N ALA A 155 12.34 -7.01 -14.13
CA ALA A 155 13.62 -6.79 -13.48
C ALA A 155 14.45 -8.09 -13.53
N ILE A 156 15.65 -8.02 -14.11
CA ILE A 156 16.46 -9.19 -14.42
C ILE A 156 17.14 -9.68 -13.13
N GLU A 157 17.17 -10.98 -12.89
CA GLU A 157 18.12 -11.60 -11.93
C GLU A 157 19.52 -11.53 -12.53
N ASP A 158 20.42 -10.75 -11.89
CA ASP A 158 21.84 -11.04 -12.00
C ASP A 158 22.08 -12.23 -11.04
N ASP A 159 22.56 -13.34 -11.59
CA ASP A 159 22.98 -14.55 -10.85
C ASP A 159 24.14 -14.27 -9.89
#